data_AF-A0A1H8R8N1-F1
#
_entry.id   AF-A0A1H8R8N1-F1
#
_cell.length_a   1.000
_cell.length_b   1.000
_cell.length_c   1.000
_cell.angle_alpha   90.00
_cell.angle_beta   90.00
_cell.angle_gamma   90.00
#
_symmetry.space_group_name_H-M   'P 1'
#
loop_
_entity.id
_entity.type
_entity.pdbx_description
1 polymer ?
#
loop_
_entity_poly.entity_id
_entity_poly.type
_entity_poly.pdbx_seq_one_letter_code
_entity_poly.pdbx_strand_id
1 'polypeptide(L)'
;MDKDILDHLKTLHTSAIDARNGYEEALEDAEGKGLTSLFRDMIALHHANSEELGGLLINAGEEADDSGSFMSVVHRTIMSVRSLFDGLDGSVLPGLIDGEKRNIERYDTAIQASSSTPAIVGTLTAQRNKIREKIELMQQQNAAYEAAQS
;
A
#
# COMPACT_ATOMS: atom_id res chain seq x y z
N MET A 1 9.28 -21.94 -4.42
CA MET A 1 8.26 -21.37 -3.52
C MET A 1 6.91 -21.91 -3.94
N ASP A 2 5.95 -22.07 -3.03
CA ASP A 2 4.59 -22.48 -3.41
C ASP A 2 3.95 -21.44 -4.34
N LYS A 3 3.17 -21.89 -5.33
CA LYS A 3 2.56 -21.00 -6.33
C LYS A 3 1.55 -20.03 -5.69
N ASP A 4 0.80 -20.48 -4.69
CA ASP A 4 -0.18 -19.66 -3.98
C ASP A 4 0.52 -18.50 -3.24
N ILE A 5 1.65 -18.81 -2.58
CA ILE A 5 2.49 -17.78 -1.94
C ILE A 5 3.01 -16.78 -2.98
N LEU A 6 3.49 -17.26 -4.14
CA LEU A 6 3.98 -16.39 -5.22
C LEU A 6 2.89 -15.46 -5.74
N ASP A 7 1.68 -15.96 -5.97
CA ASP A 7 0.56 -15.16 -6.47
C ASP A 7 0.13 -14.10 -5.44
N HIS A 8 0.18 -14.40 -4.15
CA HIS A 8 -0.02 -13.42 -3.08
C HIS A 8 1.07 -12.35 -3.02
N LEU A 9 2.35 -12.74 -3.14
CA LEU A 9 3.46 -11.77 -3.17
C LEU A 9 3.38 -10.84 -4.39
N LYS A 10 3.04 -11.36 -5.57
CA LYS A 10 2.82 -10.55 -6.79
C LYS A 10 1.67 -9.56 -6.61
N THR A 11 0.59 -9.99 -5.95
CA THR A 11 -0.55 -9.14 -5.63
C THR A 11 -0.16 -8.02 -4.68
N LEU A 12 0.57 -8.33 -3.60
CA LEU A 12 1.05 -7.31 -2.65
C LEU A 12 2.02 -6.33 -3.29
N HIS A 13 2.97 -6.83 -4.09
CA HIS A 13 3.94 -6.00 -4.81
C HIS A 13 3.24 -4.98 -5.70
N THR A 14 2.28 -5.45 -6.50
CA THR A 14 1.48 -4.59 -7.39
C THR A 14 0.64 -3.60 -6.58
N SER A 15 0.03 -4.04 -5.48
CA SER A 15 -0.77 -3.15 -4.61
C SER A 15 0.09 -2.05 -3.96
N ALA A 16 1.34 -2.35 -3.60
CA ALA A 16 2.28 -1.36 -3.07
C ALA A 16 2.67 -0.32 -4.14
N ILE A 17 2.92 -0.74 -5.37
CA ILE A 17 3.18 0.17 -6.50
C ILE A 17 1.96 1.07 -6.76
N ASP A 18 0.76 0.49 -6.83
CA ASP A 18 -0.48 1.23 -7.08
C ASP A 18 -0.74 2.27 -5.96
N ALA A 19 -0.54 1.88 -4.70
CA ALA A 19 -0.68 2.78 -3.57
C ALA A 19 0.34 3.92 -3.63
N ARG A 20 1.62 3.61 -3.88
CA ARG A 20 2.68 4.62 -4.06
C ARG A 20 2.30 5.63 -5.15
N ASN A 21 1.90 5.15 -6.33
CA ASN A 21 1.53 6.02 -7.45
C ASN A 21 0.31 6.90 -7.10
N GLY A 22 -0.66 6.35 -6.37
CA GLY A 22 -1.82 7.12 -5.89
C GLY A 22 -1.44 8.25 -4.94
N TYR A 23 -0.47 8.03 -4.04
CA TYR A 23 0.04 9.12 -3.18
C TYR A 23 0.94 10.10 -3.92
N GLU A 24 1.68 9.67 -4.95
CA GLU A 24 2.43 10.57 -5.84
C GLU A 24 1.47 11.53 -6.56
N GLU A 25 0.39 11.01 -7.14
CA GLU A 25 -0.68 11.80 -7.77
C GLU A 25 -1.32 12.77 -6.76
N ALA A 26 -1.70 12.28 -5.57
CA ALA A 26 -2.26 13.14 -4.51
C ALA A 26 -1.29 14.22 -4.02
N LEU A 27 0.02 13.95 -4.01
CA LEU A 27 1.05 14.92 -3.64
C LEU A 27 1.26 16.00 -4.71
N GLU A 28 1.16 15.62 -5.98
CA GLU A 28 1.18 16.57 -7.10
C GLU A 28 -0.03 17.51 -7.03
N ASP A 29 -1.23 16.95 -6.85
CA ASP A 29 -2.48 17.71 -6.72
C ASP A 29 -2.50 18.61 -5.49
N ALA A 30 -1.82 18.20 -4.40
CA ALA A 30 -1.70 18.99 -3.17
C ALA A 30 -1.03 20.36 -3.37
N GLU A 31 -0.22 20.54 -4.42
CA GLU A 31 0.53 21.77 -4.71
C GLU A 31 1.28 22.34 -3.48
N GLY A 32 1.79 21.47 -2.60
CA GLY A 32 2.51 21.89 -1.39
C GLY A 32 1.64 22.29 -0.18
N LYS A 33 0.32 22.10 -0.25
CA LYS A 33 -0.64 22.41 0.84
C LYS A 33 -1.14 21.13 1.51
N GLY A 34 -1.79 21.29 2.67
CA GLY A 34 -2.50 20.19 3.34
C GLY A 34 -1.57 19.04 3.77
N LEU A 35 -1.93 17.81 3.39
CA LEU A 35 -1.36 16.55 3.89
C LEU A 35 -0.04 16.13 3.21
N THR A 36 0.73 17.05 2.61
CA THR A 36 1.93 16.71 1.84
C THR A 36 2.96 15.86 2.59
N SER A 37 3.17 16.09 3.89
CA SER A 37 4.08 15.27 4.69
C SER A 37 3.58 13.83 4.84
N LEU A 38 2.28 13.63 5.03
CA LEU A 38 1.67 12.31 5.07
C LEU A 38 1.85 11.60 3.73
N PHE A 39 1.61 12.27 2.62
CA PHE A 39 1.77 11.68 1.29
C PHE A 39 3.22 11.25 1.04
N ARG A 40 4.21 12.09 1.37
CA ARG A 40 5.63 11.73 1.25
C ARG A 40 5.98 10.51 2.10
N ASP A 41 5.47 10.44 3.33
CA ASP A 41 5.67 9.28 4.20
C ASP A 41 5.07 8.00 3.60
N MET A 42 3.86 8.09 3.03
CA MET A 42 3.19 6.94 2.42
C MET A 42 3.85 6.49 1.12
N ILE A 43 4.33 7.42 0.29
CA ILE A 43 5.15 7.12 -0.91
C ILE A 43 6.39 6.34 -0.50
N ALA A 44 7.13 6.83 0.50
CA ALA A 44 8.35 6.18 0.97
C ALA A 44 8.08 4.79 1.56
N LEU A 45 7.00 4.64 2.34
CA LEU A 45 6.58 3.36 2.90
C LEU A 45 6.26 2.33 1.81
N HIS A 46 5.41 2.69 0.86
CA HIS A 46 4.97 1.77 -0.19
C HIS A 46 6.09 1.45 -1.18
N HIS A 47 6.97 2.41 -1.48
CA HIS A 47 8.19 2.16 -2.26
C HIS A 47 9.11 1.15 -1.57
N ALA A 48 9.38 1.31 -0.27
CA ALA A 48 10.22 0.36 0.47
C ALA A 48 9.59 -1.04 0.50
N ASN A 49 8.27 -1.12 0.70
CA ASN A 49 7.55 -2.40 0.69
C ASN A 49 7.62 -3.06 -0.69
N SER A 50 7.44 -2.31 -1.79
CA SER A 50 7.54 -2.87 -3.14
C SER A 50 8.93 -3.42 -3.44
N GLU A 51 9.99 -2.71 -3.06
CA GLU A 51 11.37 -3.19 -3.24
C GLU A 51 11.65 -4.48 -2.46
N GLU A 52 11.22 -4.54 -1.20
CA GLU A 52 11.37 -5.76 -0.37
C GLU A 52 10.58 -6.95 -0.97
N LEU A 53 9.35 -6.73 -1.43
CA LEU A 53 8.52 -7.76 -2.06
C LEU A 53 9.11 -8.20 -3.41
N GLY A 54 9.62 -7.26 -4.20
CA GLY A 54 10.30 -7.53 -5.48
C GLY A 54 11.55 -8.40 -5.26
N GLY A 55 12.33 -8.10 -4.22
CA GLY A 55 13.46 -8.94 -3.82
C GLY A 55 13.06 -10.37 -3.47
N LEU A 56 11.94 -10.58 -2.76
CA LEU A 56 11.42 -11.92 -2.47
C LEU A 56 11.02 -12.67 -3.76
N LEU A 57 10.40 -11.99 -4.71
CA LEU A 57 9.97 -12.55 -5.99
C LEU A 57 11.17 -12.94 -6.87
N ILE A 58 12.16 -12.05 -6.99
CA ILE A 58 13.41 -12.31 -7.73
C ILE A 58 14.16 -13.50 -7.13
N ASN A 59 14.29 -13.55 -5.80
CA ASN A 59 14.92 -14.68 -5.12
C ASN A 59 14.17 -16.01 -5.31
N ALA A 60 12.88 -15.94 -5.64
CA ALA A 60 12.07 -17.10 -5.97
C ALA A 60 12.14 -17.50 -7.46
N GLY A 61 12.87 -16.75 -8.29
CA GLY A 61 13.03 -16.99 -9.72
C GLY A 61 11.97 -16.32 -10.61
N GLU A 62 11.21 -15.37 -10.07
CA GLU A 62 10.26 -14.57 -10.85
C GLU A 62 10.96 -13.42 -11.56
N GLU A 63 10.45 -13.06 -12.74
CA GLU A 63 10.95 -11.95 -13.55
C GLU A 63 9.88 -10.86 -13.66
N ALA A 64 10.31 -9.60 -13.53
CA ALA A 64 9.43 -8.46 -13.71
C ALA A 64 9.25 -8.15 -15.20
N ASP A 65 8.08 -7.63 -15.58
CA ASP A 65 7.85 -7.02 -16.88
C ASP A 65 8.55 -5.65 -17.01
N ASP A 66 8.46 -5.03 -18.19
CA ASP A 66 9.07 -3.72 -18.49
C ASP A 66 8.55 -2.57 -17.58
N SER A 67 7.41 -2.77 -16.90
CA SER A 67 6.86 -1.82 -15.94
C SER A 67 7.31 -2.08 -14.49
N GLY A 68 8.20 -3.07 -14.29
CA GLY A 68 8.63 -3.53 -12.97
C GLY A 68 7.60 -4.41 -12.25
N SER A 69 6.51 -4.79 -12.91
CA SER A 69 5.44 -5.61 -12.33
C SER A 69 5.72 -7.10 -12.54
N PHE A 70 5.48 -7.90 -11.49
CA PHE A 70 5.53 -9.37 -11.57
C PHE A 70 4.15 -10.00 -11.86
N MET A 71 3.09 -9.19 -11.96
CA MET A 71 1.76 -9.66 -12.36
C MET A 71 1.67 -9.82 -13.88
N SER A 72 1.06 -10.91 -14.34
CA SER A 72 0.72 -11.02 -15.77
C SER A 72 -0.42 -10.07 -16.13
N VAL A 73 -0.45 -9.60 -17.38
CA VAL A 73 -1.47 -8.67 -17.92
C VAL A 73 -2.91 -9.16 -17.68
N VAL A 74 -3.13 -10.48 -17.52
CA VAL A 74 -4.45 -11.09 -17.32
C VAL A 74 -4.99 -10.91 -15.88
N HIS A 75 -4.14 -10.72 -14.86
CA HIS A 75 -4.54 -10.64 -13.45
C HIS A 75 -4.36 -9.25 -12.82
N ARG A 76 -4.36 -8.16 -13.60
CA ARG A 76 -4.35 -6.81 -13.02
C ARG A 76 -5.74 -6.45 -12.45
N THR A 77 -5.93 -6.68 -11.16
CA THR A 77 -7.04 -6.05 -10.41
C THR A 77 -6.55 -4.71 -9.88
N ILE A 78 -6.56 -3.68 -10.73
CA ILE A 78 -6.24 -2.31 -10.31
C ILE A 78 -7.44 -1.76 -9.54
N MET A 79 -7.24 -1.37 -8.28
CA MET A 79 -8.20 -0.54 -7.56
C MET A 79 -7.78 0.92 -7.72
N SER A 80 -8.39 1.62 -8.68
CA SER A 80 -8.21 3.07 -8.83
C SER A 80 -8.78 3.81 -7.62
N VAL A 81 -7.93 4.54 -6.89
CA VAL A 81 -8.31 5.49 -5.83
C VAL A 81 -8.54 6.90 -6.41
N ARG A 82 -8.65 7.02 -7.74
CA ARG A 82 -8.57 8.30 -8.47
C ARG A 82 -9.80 9.22 -8.31
N SER A 83 -10.86 8.82 -7.60
CA SER A 83 -12.11 9.59 -7.55
C SER A 83 -12.43 10.28 -6.21
N LEU A 84 -11.47 10.42 -5.29
CA LEU A 84 -11.77 10.87 -3.92
C LEU A 84 -11.10 12.18 -3.48
N PHE A 85 -10.33 12.84 -4.35
CA PHE A 85 -9.49 13.98 -3.95
C PHE A 85 -9.98 15.34 -4.47
N ASP A 86 -11.29 15.60 -4.41
CA ASP A 86 -11.81 16.97 -4.57
C ASP A 86 -11.72 17.70 -3.21
N GLY A 87 -10.50 18.14 -2.86
CA GLY A 87 -10.21 18.94 -1.65
C GLY A 87 -9.10 18.32 -0.80
N LEU A 88 -7.89 18.85 -0.88
CA LEU A 88 -6.70 18.27 -0.21
C LEU A 88 -6.57 18.70 1.27
N ASP A 89 -7.70 18.81 1.96
CA ASP A 89 -7.80 19.05 3.41
C ASP A 89 -8.01 17.74 4.18
N GLY A 90 -8.45 17.80 5.45
CA GLY A 90 -8.69 16.60 6.25
C GLY A 90 -9.80 15.68 5.70
N SER A 91 -10.64 16.14 4.78
CA SER A 91 -11.77 15.37 4.22
C SER A 91 -11.36 14.16 3.39
N VAL A 92 -10.10 14.07 2.94
CA VAL A 92 -9.60 12.92 2.17
C VAL A 92 -9.15 11.76 3.05
N LEU A 93 -8.92 12.00 4.34
CA LEU A 93 -8.39 11.00 5.27
C LEU A 93 -9.25 9.72 5.35
N PRO A 94 -10.60 9.76 5.37
CA PRO A 94 -11.40 8.54 5.38
C PRO A 94 -11.16 7.65 4.16
N GLY A 95 -11.05 8.24 2.96
CA GLY A 95 -10.79 7.51 1.71
C GLY A 95 -9.41 6.84 1.70
N LEU A 96 -8.39 7.54 2.21
CA LEU A 96 -7.03 7.01 2.36
C LEU A 96 -6.99 5.86 3.38
N ILE A 97 -7.62 6.05 4.54
CA ILE A 97 -7.73 5.02 5.59
C ILE A 97 -8.37 3.76 5.03
N ASP A 98 -9.45 3.89 4.26
CA ASP A 98 -10.13 2.74 3.67
C ASP A 98 -9.29 2.05 2.59
N GLY A 99 -8.54 2.82 1.80
CA GLY A 99 -7.55 2.27 0.86
C GLY A 99 -6.51 1.41 1.58
N GLU A 100 -5.92 1.93 2.66
CA GLU A 100 -4.90 1.18 3.41
C GLU A 100 -5.45 -0.01 4.18
N LYS A 101 -6.69 0.05 4.69
CA LYS A 101 -7.34 -1.13 5.30
C LYS A 101 -7.47 -2.28 4.31
N ARG A 102 -7.80 -2.00 3.04
CA ARG A 102 -7.82 -3.04 1.99
C ARG A 102 -6.43 -3.59 1.70
N ASN A 103 -5.36 -2.81 1.90
CA ASN A 103 -3.99 -3.33 1.83
C ASN A 103 -3.73 -4.28 3.01
N ILE A 104 -4.10 -3.89 4.24
CA ILE A 104 -3.99 -4.75 5.44
C ILE A 104 -4.67 -6.10 5.23
N GLU A 105 -5.89 -6.12 4.68
CA GLU A 105 -6.63 -7.36 4.39
C GLU A 105 -5.84 -8.29 3.44
N ARG A 106 -5.21 -7.74 2.39
CA ARG A 106 -4.36 -8.51 1.47
C ARG A 106 -3.14 -9.07 2.19
N TYR A 107 -2.50 -8.29 3.08
CA TYR A 107 -1.39 -8.78 3.90
C TYR A 107 -1.83 -9.92 4.81
N ASP A 108 -3.00 -9.81 5.44
CA ASP A 108 -3.52 -10.86 6.32
C ASP A 108 -3.77 -12.16 5.56
N THR A 109 -4.35 -12.10 4.36
CA THR A 109 -4.49 -13.28 3.48
C THR A 109 -3.13 -13.87 3.11
N ALA A 110 -2.17 -13.05 2.68
CA ALA A 110 -0.84 -13.51 2.28
C ALA A 110 -0.05 -14.13 3.44
N ILE A 111 -0.18 -13.58 4.66
CA ILE A 111 0.43 -14.13 5.88
C ILE A 111 -0.14 -15.51 6.20
N GLN A 112 -1.45 -15.70 6.08
CA GLN A 112 -2.09 -16.99 6.30
C GLN A 112 -1.61 -18.03 5.27
N ALA A 113 -1.61 -17.68 3.98
CA ALA A 113 -1.11 -18.52 2.90
C ALA A 113 0.38 -18.88 3.08
N SER A 114 1.16 -17.97 3.65
CA SER A 114 2.60 -18.15 3.87
C SER A 114 2.97 -18.80 5.21
N SER A 115 1.99 -19.31 5.98
CA SER A 115 2.18 -19.76 7.37
C SER A 115 3.28 -20.81 7.58
N SER A 116 3.62 -21.58 6.55
CA SER A 116 4.71 -22.57 6.55
C SER A 116 6.11 -21.99 6.26
N THR A 117 6.20 -20.69 5.94
CA THR A 117 7.46 -20.01 5.56
C THR A 117 7.74 -18.82 6.50
N PRO A 118 8.38 -19.05 7.67
CA PRO A 118 8.53 -18.03 8.71
C PRO A 118 9.22 -16.72 8.28
N ALA A 119 10.19 -16.80 7.36
CA ALA A 119 10.89 -15.61 6.86
C ALA A 119 9.96 -14.67 6.06
N ILE A 120 9.08 -15.25 5.24
CA ILE A 120 8.07 -14.49 4.50
C ILE A 120 7.06 -13.90 5.48
N VAL A 121 6.54 -14.71 6.41
CA VAL A 121 5.60 -14.25 7.45
C VAL A 121 6.17 -13.08 8.24
N GLY A 122 7.45 -13.15 8.64
CA GLY A 122 8.13 -12.07 9.36
C GLY A 122 8.17 -10.78 8.56
N THR A 123 8.53 -10.85 7.27
CA THR A 123 8.58 -9.69 6.37
C THR A 123 7.19 -9.08 6.18
N LEU A 124 6.20 -9.89 5.82
CA LEU A 124 4.83 -9.42 5.58
C LEU A 124 4.19 -8.83 6.85
N THR A 125 4.43 -9.44 8.01
CA THR A 125 3.95 -8.92 9.30
C THR A 125 4.56 -7.55 9.62
N ALA A 126 5.86 -7.38 9.37
CA ALA A 126 6.53 -6.10 9.59
C ALA A 126 5.97 -4.99 8.70
N GLN A 127 5.78 -5.26 7.40
CA GLN A 127 5.20 -4.31 6.47
C GLN A 127 3.74 -3.96 6.83
N ARG A 128 2.90 -4.96 7.11
CA ARG A 128 1.52 -4.76 7.57
C ARG A 128 1.45 -3.87 8.81
N ASN A 129 2.34 -4.09 9.78
CA ASN A 129 2.35 -3.30 11.01
C ASN A 129 2.72 -1.83 10.75
N LYS A 130 3.69 -1.54 9.86
CA LYS A 130 4.02 -0.18 9.45
C LYS A 130 2.82 0.54 8.79
N ILE A 131 2.05 -0.17 7.95
CA ILE A 131 0.82 0.38 7.35
C ILE A 131 -0.23 0.67 8.43
N ARG A 132 -0.41 -0.24 9.39
CA ARG A 132 -1.35 -0.06 10.50
C ARG A 132 -1.01 1.17 11.34
N GLU A 133 0.27 1.40 11.65
CA GLU A 133 0.72 2.60 12.36
C GLU A 133 0.35 3.89 11.60
N LYS A 134 0.49 3.89 10.26
CA LYS A 134 0.06 5.03 9.44
C LYS A 134 -1.46 5.22 9.43
N ILE A 135 -2.24 4.13 9.41
CA ILE A 135 -3.70 4.19 9.55
C ILE A 135 -4.10 4.84 10.89
N GLU A 136 -3.47 4.43 11.99
CA GLU A 136 -3.76 4.98 13.32
C GLU A 136 -3.45 6.49 13.37
N LEU A 137 -2.35 6.93 12.77
CA LEU A 137 -2.01 8.35 12.65
C LEU A 137 -3.04 9.12 11.82
N MET A 138 -3.48 8.58 10.68
CA MET A 138 -4.52 9.20 9.85
C MET A 138 -5.85 9.29 10.59
N GLN A 139 -6.22 8.28 11.38
CA GLN A 139 -7.44 8.30 12.20
C GLN A 139 -7.39 9.41 13.27
N GLN A 140 -6.25 9.58 13.92
CA GLN A 140 -6.05 10.66 14.90
C GLN A 140 -6.15 12.04 14.24
N GLN A 141 -5.55 12.21 13.06
CA GLN A 141 -5.65 13.44 12.27
C GLN A 141 -7.10 13.70 11.82
N ASN A 142 -7.83 12.67 11.40
CA ASN A 142 -9.23 12.80 10.97
C ASN A 142 -10.13 13.24 12.13
N ALA A 143 -9.96 12.62 13.31
CA ALA A 143 -10.71 13.00 14.50
C ALA A 143 -10.42 14.46 14.93
N ALA A 144 -9.16 14.90 14.83
CA ALA A 144 -8.79 16.28 15.12
C ALA A 144 -9.39 17.27 14.11
N TYR A 145 -9.44 16.89 12.82
CA TYR A 145 -10.08 17.68 11.78
C TYR A 145 -11.59 17.82 12.02
N GLU A 146 -12.30 16.72 12.30
CA GLU A 146 -13.74 16.73 12.59
C GLU A 146 -14.07 17.61 13.81
N ALA A 147 -13.26 17.52 14.89
CA ALA A 147 -13.45 18.34 16.09
C ALA A 147 -13.19 19.84 15.86
N ALA A 148 -12.39 20.21 14.86
CA ALA A 148 -12.15 21.61 14.51
C ALA A 148 -13.28 22.22 13.64
N GLN A 149 -14.12 21.38 13.04
CA GLN A 149 -15.26 21.78 12.21
C GLN A 149 -16.59 21.86 12.99
N SER A 150 -16.64 21.30 14.21
CA SER A 150 -17.79 21.33 15.12
C SER A 150 -17.84 22.60 15.96
#